data_AF-R1BSH4-F1
#
_entry.id   AF-R1BSH4-F1
#
_cell.length_a   1.000
_cell.length_b   1.000
_cell.length_c   1.000
_cell.angle_alpha   90.00
_cell.angle_beta   90.00
_cell.angle_gamma   90.00
#
_symmetry.space_group_name_H-M   'P 1'
#
loop_
_entity.id
_entity.type
_entity.pdbx_description
1 polymer ?
#
loop_
_entity_poly.entity_id
_entity_poly.type
_entity_poly.pdbx_seq_one_letter_code
_entity_poly.pdbx_strand_id
1 'polypeptide(L)'
;MRAVLLDPVQALDGRVYTDASLFGSASAWPLTIINSVHLYHMVGGFALTGADYFHHGLFIPTLGLPGQLLRWGPLANWQAFFISGLPGGVDYLMLALVKLGRLPPMTEKRVNANLNTWLRAPGILVATVLLYQALLLGNHVVPLWAVGLQLVLPAYNALYFNKQAVANYAVHYMLELLGQRDLIERRVEQRTSYTTGLEVMAWKDCASGRPRREAYPVEGLRGNTAAWKEALGVPQRGS
;
A
#
# COMPACT_ATOMS: atom_id res chain seq x y z
N MET A 1 -9.90 18.52 -1.44
CA MET A 1 -10.75 17.92 -2.50
C MET A 1 -11.47 18.96 -3.34
N ARG A 2 -12.39 19.77 -2.78
CA ARG A 2 -13.17 20.79 -3.52
C ARG A 2 -12.32 21.73 -4.37
N ALA A 3 -11.24 22.27 -3.81
CA ALA A 3 -10.35 23.20 -4.52
C ALA A 3 -9.74 22.57 -5.80
N VAL A 4 -9.30 21.31 -5.73
CA VAL A 4 -8.74 20.60 -6.90
C VAL A 4 -9.78 20.40 -8.00
N LEU A 5 -11.05 20.17 -7.65
CA LEU A 5 -12.12 19.98 -8.63
C LEU A 5 -12.58 21.29 -9.28
N LEU A 6 -12.58 22.40 -8.53
CA LEU A 6 -13.01 23.71 -9.03
C LEU A 6 -11.91 24.43 -9.82
N ASP A 7 -10.65 24.19 -9.45
CA ASP A 7 -9.49 24.86 -10.02
C ASP A 7 -8.31 23.88 -10.15
N PRO A 8 -8.40 22.93 -11.09
CA PRO A 8 -7.35 21.93 -11.30
C PRO A 8 -6.02 22.54 -11.76
N VAL A 9 -6.06 23.70 -12.43
CA VAL A 9 -4.90 24.37 -13.02
C VAL A 9 -3.99 24.98 -11.96
N GLN A 10 -4.55 25.50 -10.87
CA GLN A 10 -3.79 26.07 -9.76
C GLN A 10 -3.71 25.13 -8.54
N ALA A 11 -4.16 23.89 -8.67
CA ALA A 11 -4.25 22.93 -7.56
C ALA A 11 -2.91 22.61 -6.88
N LEU A 12 -1.79 22.79 -7.58
CA LEU A 12 -0.43 22.62 -7.06
C LEU A 12 0.20 23.94 -6.58
N ASP A 13 -0.35 25.10 -6.96
CA ASP A 13 0.26 26.37 -6.67
C ASP A 13 0.01 26.79 -5.22
N GLY A 14 0.99 26.49 -4.37
CA GLY A 14 0.99 26.88 -2.97
C GLY A 14 0.96 28.39 -2.72
N ARG A 15 1.11 29.27 -3.73
CA ARG A 15 0.93 30.73 -3.61
C ARG A 15 -0.54 31.13 -3.66
N VAL A 16 -1.35 30.41 -4.43
CA VAL A 16 -2.79 30.67 -4.62
C VAL A 16 -3.58 30.12 -3.44
N TYR A 17 -3.29 28.89 -3.04
CA TYR A 17 -3.95 28.20 -1.95
C TYR A 17 -3.02 28.08 -0.74
N THR A 18 -3.22 28.95 0.26
CA THR A 18 -2.34 29.09 1.43
C THR A 18 -2.97 28.66 2.75
N ASP A 19 -4.27 28.35 2.76
CA ASP A 19 -4.98 27.95 3.97
C ASP A 19 -4.50 26.57 4.46
N ALA A 20 -3.60 26.61 5.42
CA ALA A 20 -3.00 25.46 6.10
C ALA A 20 -3.70 25.13 7.43
N SER A 21 -4.88 25.70 7.71
CA SER A 21 -5.69 25.34 8.88
C SER A 21 -6.09 23.85 8.84
N LEU A 22 -6.59 23.31 9.96
CA LEU A 22 -6.91 21.88 10.10
C LEU A 22 -7.76 21.34 8.94
N PHE A 23 -8.78 22.09 8.52
CA PHE A 23 -9.69 21.75 7.42
C PHE A 23 -9.46 22.62 6.16
N GLY A 24 -8.33 23.33 6.11
CA GLY A 24 -7.98 24.21 5.02
C GLY A 24 -7.68 23.48 3.71
N SER A 25 -7.79 24.18 2.59
CA SER A 25 -7.58 23.59 1.27
C SER A 25 -6.17 23.04 1.07
N ALA A 26 -5.17 23.66 1.70
CA ALA A 26 -3.76 23.29 1.68
C ALA A 26 -3.26 22.80 3.06
N SER A 27 -4.16 22.22 3.87
CA SER A 27 -3.84 21.61 5.17
C SER A 27 -2.71 20.58 5.06
N ALA A 28 -1.75 20.61 5.99
CA ALA A 28 -0.71 19.57 6.09
C ALA A 28 -1.17 18.36 6.93
N TRP A 29 -2.30 18.48 7.65
CA TRP A 29 -2.74 17.48 8.62
C TRP A 29 -3.00 16.08 8.05
N PRO A 30 -3.59 15.91 6.85
CA PRO A 30 -3.76 14.58 6.28
C PRO A 30 -2.42 13.84 6.12
N LEU A 31 -1.39 14.52 5.63
CA LEU A 31 -0.05 13.94 5.51
C LEU A 31 0.60 13.73 6.88
N THR A 32 0.40 14.64 7.83
CA THR A 32 0.84 14.48 9.23
C THR A 32 0.33 13.19 9.84
N ILE A 33 -0.97 12.95 9.76
CA ILE A 33 -1.59 11.74 10.31
C ILE A 33 -1.04 10.49 9.61
N ILE A 34 -0.95 10.50 8.27
CA ILE A 34 -0.42 9.37 7.49
C ILE A 34 1.01 9.05 7.91
N ASN A 35 1.90 10.05 7.94
CA ASN A 35 3.30 9.82 8.31
C ASN A 35 3.43 9.36 9.76
N SER A 36 2.63 9.90 10.70
CA SER A 36 2.62 9.43 12.08
C SER A 36 2.23 7.97 12.19
N VAL A 37 1.20 7.52 11.46
CA VAL A 37 0.78 6.10 11.42
C VAL A 37 1.88 5.22 10.84
N HIS A 38 2.57 5.66 9.79
CA HIS A 38 3.63 4.88 9.16
C HIS A 38 4.87 4.79 10.06
N LEU A 39 5.25 5.87 10.73
CA LEU A 39 6.32 5.87 11.73
C LEU A 39 5.98 4.96 12.92
N TYR A 40 4.74 5.04 13.41
CA TYR A 40 4.27 4.14 14.46
C TYR A 40 4.32 2.67 14.03
N HIS A 41 3.93 2.35 12.79
CA HIS A 41 4.02 0.99 12.26
C HIS A 41 5.46 0.47 12.18
N MET A 42 6.44 1.33 11.86
CA MET A 42 7.85 0.92 11.80
C MET A 42 8.48 0.70 13.18
N VAL A 43 8.15 1.55 14.16
CA VAL A 43 8.79 1.55 15.50
C VAL A 43 8.04 0.66 16.50
N GLY A 44 6.73 0.47 16.32
CA GLY A 44 5.84 -0.21 17.28
C GLY A 44 6.05 -1.73 17.45
N GLY A 45 7.11 -2.32 16.89
CA GLY A 45 7.46 -3.73 17.10
C GLY A 45 6.56 -4.72 16.35
N PHE A 46 5.88 -4.29 15.29
CA PHE A 46 5.12 -5.18 14.41
C PHE A 46 6.09 -6.07 13.61
N ALA A 47 5.71 -7.33 13.38
CA ALA A 47 6.47 -8.26 12.54
C ALA A 47 6.35 -7.85 11.06
N LEU A 48 7.21 -6.91 10.65
CA LEU A 48 7.25 -6.36 9.30
C LEU A 48 8.12 -7.23 8.38
N THR A 49 7.68 -7.38 7.14
CA THR A 49 8.47 -8.02 6.09
C THR A 49 9.52 -7.05 5.54
N GLY A 50 10.55 -7.57 4.87
CA GLY A 50 11.53 -6.72 4.18
C GLY A 50 10.90 -5.81 3.11
N ALA A 51 9.80 -6.26 2.48
CA ALA A 51 9.03 -5.44 1.54
C ALA A 51 8.35 -4.24 2.23
N ASP A 52 7.88 -4.41 3.46
CA ASP A 52 7.25 -3.34 4.25
C ASP A 52 8.29 -2.27 4.63
N TYR A 53 9.49 -2.69 5.05
CA TYR A 53 10.59 -1.75 5.32
C TYR A 53 11.05 -1.01 4.06
N PHE A 54 11.17 -1.71 2.92
CA PHE A 54 11.49 -1.05 1.66
C PHE A 54 10.42 -0.03 1.26
N HIS A 55 9.14 -0.39 1.38
CA HIS A 55 8.03 0.52 1.11
C HIS A 55 8.10 1.76 2.01
N HIS A 56 8.17 1.58 3.33
CA HIS A 56 8.18 2.70 4.26
C HIS A 56 9.45 3.55 4.14
N GLY A 57 10.62 2.90 4.01
CA GLY A 57 11.91 3.56 3.84
C GLY A 57 12.06 4.29 2.51
N LEU A 58 11.36 3.86 1.45
CA LEU A 58 11.29 4.60 0.20
C LEU A 58 10.30 5.76 0.30
N PHE A 59 9.04 5.49 0.65
CA PHE A 59 7.95 6.46 0.49
C PHE A 59 7.91 7.54 1.59
N ILE A 60 8.29 7.25 2.84
CA ILE A 60 8.28 8.28 3.90
C ILE A 60 9.34 9.36 3.64
N PRO A 61 10.62 9.03 3.39
CA PRO A 61 11.64 10.06 3.18
C PRO A 61 11.51 10.78 1.85
N THR A 62 11.03 10.10 0.80
CA THR A 62 10.96 10.70 -0.55
C THR A 62 9.64 11.40 -0.85
N LEU A 63 8.51 10.95 -0.27
CA LEU A 63 7.19 11.53 -0.52
C LEU A 63 6.58 12.11 0.76
N GLY A 64 6.66 11.39 1.88
CA GLY A 64 6.06 11.78 3.15
C GLY A 64 6.62 13.10 3.69
N LEU A 65 7.93 13.16 3.93
CA LEU A 65 8.58 14.35 4.51
C LEU A 65 8.56 15.55 3.56
N PRO A 66 8.95 15.44 2.26
CA PRO A 66 8.82 16.56 1.33
C PRO A 66 7.37 16.99 1.14
N GLY A 67 6.43 16.05 1.20
CA GLY A 67 4.99 16.29 1.16
C GLY A 67 4.49 17.21 2.28
N GLN A 68 5.05 17.08 3.48
CA GLN A 68 4.68 17.89 4.64
C GLN A 68 5.37 19.26 4.69
N LEU A 69 6.64 19.32 4.26
CA LEU A 69 7.48 20.50 4.42
C LEU A 69 7.32 21.52 3.28
N LEU A 70 6.90 21.07 2.10
CA LEU A 70 6.80 21.92 0.91
C LEU A 70 5.35 22.34 0.64
N ARG A 71 5.18 23.46 -0.07
CA ARG A 71 3.87 24.06 -0.36
C ARG A 71 3.25 23.48 -1.63
N TRP A 72 2.74 22.26 -1.53
CA TRP A 72 2.10 21.51 -2.63
C TRP A 72 0.67 21.95 -2.97
N GLY A 73 0.12 22.92 -2.24
CA GLY A 73 -1.27 23.34 -2.40
C GLY A 73 -2.29 22.21 -2.13
N PRO A 74 -3.53 22.35 -2.63
CA PRO A 74 -4.59 21.37 -2.44
C PRO A 74 -4.33 19.98 -3.03
N LEU A 75 -3.40 19.87 -3.98
CA LEU A 75 -3.06 18.60 -4.60
C LEU A 75 -2.43 17.61 -3.60
N ALA A 76 -1.72 18.08 -2.56
CA ALA A 76 -1.22 17.19 -1.49
C ALA A 76 -2.36 16.50 -0.74
N ASN A 77 -3.42 17.24 -0.40
CA ASN A 77 -4.60 16.67 0.26
C ASN A 77 -5.36 15.69 -0.64
N TRP A 78 -5.40 15.96 -1.93
CA TRP A 78 -5.96 15.03 -2.92
C TRP A 78 -5.16 13.73 -2.96
N GLN A 79 -3.84 13.81 -3.10
CA GLN A 79 -2.99 12.62 -3.07
C GLN A 79 -3.11 11.85 -1.76
N ALA A 80 -3.03 12.52 -0.61
CA ALA A 80 -3.18 11.88 0.70
C ALA A 80 -4.51 11.14 0.86
N PHE A 81 -5.61 11.73 0.37
CA PHE A 81 -6.93 11.11 0.40
C PHE A 81 -6.95 9.77 -0.36
N PHE A 82 -6.40 9.72 -1.58
CA PHE A 82 -6.42 8.52 -2.40
C PHE A 82 -5.33 7.50 -2.03
N ILE A 83 -4.17 7.94 -1.57
CA ILE A 83 -3.08 7.06 -1.16
C ILE A 83 -3.39 6.38 0.17
N SER A 84 -3.84 7.08 1.20
CA SER A 84 -4.00 6.47 2.53
C SER A 84 -5.25 6.93 3.28
N GLY A 85 -6.01 7.88 2.75
CA GLY A 85 -7.24 8.38 3.35
C GLY A 85 -8.40 7.40 3.21
N LEU A 86 -9.36 7.69 2.33
CA LEU A 86 -10.60 6.91 2.24
C LEU A 86 -10.36 5.45 1.83
N PRO A 87 -9.62 5.13 0.75
CA PRO A 87 -9.43 3.73 0.35
C PRO A 87 -8.76 2.90 1.45
N GLY A 88 -7.73 3.47 2.10
CA GLY A 88 -7.02 2.82 3.21
C GLY A 88 -7.88 2.66 4.45
N GLY A 89 -8.64 3.69 4.83
CA GLY A 89 -9.53 3.63 6.00
C GLY A 89 -10.62 2.56 5.85
N VAL A 90 -11.22 2.42 4.67
CA VAL A 90 -12.21 1.36 4.40
C VAL A 90 -11.55 -0.02 4.46
N ASP A 91 -10.35 -0.18 3.91
CA ASP A 91 -9.60 -1.43 3.95
C ASP A 91 -9.30 -1.88 5.39
N TYR A 92 -8.77 -0.98 6.22
CA TYR A 92 -8.50 -1.26 7.63
C TYR A 92 -9.77 -1.61 8.43
N LEU A 93 -10.88 -0.91 8.16
CA LEU A 93 -12.16 -1.24 8.79
C LEU A 93 -12.62 -2.65 8.43
N MET A 94 -12.53 -3.04 7.16
CA MET A 94 -12.89 -4.40 6.73
C MET A 94 -11.97 -5.45 7.34
N LEU A 95 -10.66 -5.21 7.38
CA LEU A 95 -9.71 -6.10 8.05
C LEU A 95 -10.05 -6.27 9.53
N ALA A 96 -10.46 -5.20 10.22
CA ALA A 96 -10.94 -5.29 11.60
C ALA A 96 -12.22 -6.15 11.72
N LEU A 97 -13.19 -5.97 10.83
CA LEU A 97 -14.42 -6.76 10.80
C LEU A 97 -14.17 -8.25 10.50
N VAL A 98 -13.24 -8.56 9.59
CA VAL A 98 -12.80 -9.94 9.32
C VAL A 98 -12.19 -10.57 10.58
N LYS A 99 -11.32 -9.83 11.28
CA LYS A 99 -10.71 -10.30 12.53
C LYS A 99 -11.72 -10.52 13.66
N LEU A 100 -12.79 -9.73 13.69
CA LEU A 100 -13.91 -9.90 14.63
C LEU A 100 -14.88 -11.01 14.22
N GLY A 101 -14.63 -11.72 13.10
CA GLY A 101 -15.53 -12.74 12.57
C GLY A 101 -16.84 -12.20 12.00
N ARG A 102 -16.94 -10.87 11.79
CA ARG A 102 -18.15 -10.19 11.31
C ARG A 102 -18.19 -10.03 9.79
N LEU A 103 -17.08 -10.29 9.09
CA LEU A 103 -16.99 -10.21 7.64
C LEU A 103 -16.21 -11.42 7.10
N PRO A 104 -16.67 -12.08 6.03
CA PRO A 104 -15.90 -13.13 5.38
C PRO A 104 -14.59 -12.59 4.78
N PRO A 105 -13.44 -13.28 4.93
CA PRO A 105 -12.15 -12.83 4.39
C PRO A 105 -12.18 -12.54 2.88
N MET A 106 -12.97 -13.30 2.13
CA MET A 106 -13.10 -13.11 0.68
C MET A 106 -13.83 -11.83 0.30
N THR A 107 -14.74 -11.36 1.15
CA THR A 107 -15.43 -10.08 0.92
C THR A 107 -14.46 -8.92 1.07
N GLU A 108 -13.60 -8.94 2.10
CA GLU A 108 -12.52 -7.96 2.28
C GLU A 108 -11.62 -7.90 1.04
N LYS A 109 -11.13 -9.06 0.56
CA LYS A 109 -10.25 -9.11 -0.62
C LYS A 109 -10.89 -8.56 -1.89
N ARG A 110 -12.17 -8.88 -2.10
CA ARG A 110 -12.93 -8.37 -3.25
C ARG A 110 -13.07 -6.85 -3.19
N VAL A 111 -13.41 -6.31 -2.02
CA VAL A 111 -13.56 -4.87 -1.86
C VAL A 111 -12.21 -4.17 -1.94
N ASN A 112 -11.14 -4.72 -1.35
CA ASN A 112 -9.78 -4.20 -1.47
C ASN A 112 -9.33 -4.10 -2.95
N ALA A 113 -9.54 -5.16 -3.74
CA ALA A 113 -9.24 -5.15 -5.17
C ALA A 113 -10.03 -4.05 -5.91
N ASN A 114 -11.33 -3.93 -5.63
CA ASN A 114 -12.17 -2.88 -6.24
C ASN A 114 -11.78 -1.46 -5.79
N LEU A 115 -11.45 -1.25 -4.52
CA LEU A 115 -10.99 0.05 -4.01
C LEU A 115 -9.68 0.46 -4.68
N ASN A 116 -8.75 -0.48 -4.88
CA ASN A 116 -7.51 -0.21 -5.56
C ASN A 116 -7.73 0.13 -7.05
N THR A 117 -8.58 -0.65 -7.73
CA THR A 117 -8.82 -0.51 -9.18
C THR A 117 -9.65 0.72 -9.52
N TRP A 118 -10.71 1.01 -8.76
CA TRP A 118 -11.71 2.02 -9.12
C TRP A 118 -11.56 3.35 -8.40
N LEU A 119 -10.88 3.37 -7.24
CA LEU A 119 -10.80 4.58 -6.42
C LEU A 119 -9.35 5.06 -6.26
N ARG A 120 -8.48 4.23 -5.67
CA ARG A 120 -7.09 4.61 -5.37
C ARG A 120 -6.29 4.88 -6.63
N ALA A 121 -6.19 3.91 -7.54
CA ALA A 121 -5.33 4.06 -8.71
C ALA A 121 -5.78 5.22 -9.63
N PRO A 122 -7.08 5.34 -9.99
CA PRO A 122 -7.53 6.49 -10.79
C PRO A 122 -7.29 7.83 -10.09
N GLY A 123 -7.57 7.93 -8.78
CA GLY A 123 -7.39 9.17 -8.03
C GLY A 123 -5.92 9.64 -7.96
N ILE A 124 -4.98 8.70 -7.81
CA ILE A 124 -3.54 8.99 -7.83
C ILE A 124 -3.08 9.36 -9.24
N LEU A 125 -3.52 8.65 -10.28
CA LEU A 125 -3.15 8.95 -11.66
C LEU A 125 -3.65 10.34 -12.11
N VAL A 126 -4.87 10.72 -11.70
CA VAL A 126 -5.36 12.10 -11.91
C VAL A 126 -4.42 13.11 -11.25
N ALA A 127 -3.96 12.83 -10.03
CA ALA A 127 -3.01 13.70 -9.34
C ALA A 127 -1.68 13.82 -10.08
N THR A 128 -1.17 12.73 -10.67
CA THR A 128 0.02 12.72 -11.50
C THR A 128 -0.14 13.58 -12.76
N VAL A 129 -1.32 13.53 -13.41
CA VAL A 129 -1.60 14.37 -14.59
C VAL A 129 -1.66 15.84 -14.22
N LEU A 130 -2.34 16.20 -13.11
CA LEU A 130 -2.41 17.59 -12.64
C LEU A 130 -1.04 18.13 -12.23
N LEU A 131 -0.21 17.29 -11.59
CA LEU A 131 1.17 17.62 -11.25
C LEU A 131 1.99 17.91 -12.52
N TYR A 132 1.85 17.09 -13.56
CA TYR A 132 2.53 17.29 -14.84
C TYR A 132 2.04 18.55 -15.56
N GLN A 133 0.75 18.83 -15.54
CA GLN A 133 0.17 20.07 -16.08
C GLN A 133 0.76 21.30 -15.40
N ALA A 134 0.81 21.31 -14.07
CA ALA A 134 1.36 22.44 -13.32
C ALA A 134 2.87 22.62 -13.52
N LEU A 135 3.60 21.55 -13.85
CA LEU A 135 5.00 21.64 -14.29
C LEU A 135 5.11 22.36 -15.64
N LEU A 136 4.28 22.00 -16.62
CA LEU A 136 4.27 22.64 -17.95
C LEU A 136 3.86 24.11 -17.91
N LEU A 137 2.91 24.46 -17.05
CA LEU A 137 2.38 25.82 -16.92
C LEU A 137 3.21 26.71 -15.98
N GLY A 138 4.15 26.15 -15.21
CA GLY A 138 4.91 26.89 -14.20
C GLY A 138 4.12 27.21 -12.92
N ASN A 139 2.94 26.61 -12.74
CA ASN A 139 2.05 26.82 -11.58
C ASN A 139 2.50 25.98 -10.37
N HIS A 140 3.77 26.10 -10.00
CA HIS A 140 4.35 25.40 -8.86
C HIS A 140 5.40 26.26 -8.17
N VAL A 141 5.49 26.12 -6.84
CA VAL A 141 6.58 26.68 -6.02
C VAL A 141 7.53 25.62 -5.50
N VAL A 142 7.18 24.36 -5.69
CA VAL A 142 7.89 23.22 -5.16
C VAL A 142 9.13 22.94 -6.01
N PRO A 143 10.30 22.61 -5.42
CA PRO A 143 11.50 22.33 -6.18
C PRO A 143 11.34 21.14 -7.13
N LEU A 144 11.99 21.24 -8.31
CA LEU A 144 11.84 20.28 -9.41
C LEU A 144 12.20 18.83 -9.04
N TRP A 145 13.18 18.63 -8.15
CA TRP A 145 13.53 17.28 -7.69
C TRP A 145 12.36 16.59 -7.00
N ALA A 146 11.58 17.33 -6.21
CA ALA A 146 10.45 16.79 -5.47
C ALA A 146 9.28 16.50 -6.42
N VAL A 147 9.05 17.40 -7.40
CA VAL A 147 8.06 17.20 -8.46
C VAL A 147 8.40 15.94 -9.27
N GLY A 148 9.67 15.73 -9.63
CA GLY A 148 10.14 14.54 -10.33
C GLY A 148 9.85 13.24 -9.58
N LEU A 149 10.13 13.21 -8.26
CA LEU A 149 9.79 12.07 -7.41
C LEU A 149 8.28 11.81 -7.36
N GLN A 150 7.48 12.86 -7.20
CA GLN A 150 6.01 12.77 -7.10
C GLN A 150 5.32 12.45 -8.44
N LEU A 151 5.97 12.68 -9.57
CA LEU A 151 5.45 12.25 -10.87
C LEU A 151 5.56 10.73 -11.05
N VAL A 152 6.63 10.12 -10.56
CA VAL A 152 6.96 8.72 -10.83
C VAL A 152 6.49 7.80 -9.69
N LEU A 153 6.87 8.10 -8.45
CA LEU A 153 6.73 7.16 -7.34
C LEU A 153 5.27 6.89 -6.95
N PRO A 154 4.36 7.89 -6.81
CA PRO A 154 2.95 7.64 -6.56
C PRO A 154 2.26 6.84 -7.67
N ALA A 155 2.52 7.17 -8.93
CA ALA A 155 1.92 6.47 -10.07
C ALA A 155 2.38 5.00 -10.10
N TYR A 156 3.67 4.76 -9.90
CA TYR A 156 4.21 3.41 -9.77
C TYR A 156 3.57 2.66 -8.59
N ASN A 157 3.51 3.28 -7.42
CA ASN A 157 2.89 2.71 -6.22
C ASN A 157 1.44 2.30 -6.48
N ALA A 158 0.64 3.22 -7.05
CA ALA A 158 -0.76 3.00 -7.36
C ALA A 158 -0.97 1.77 -8.26
N LEU A 159 -0.21 1.68 -9.36
CA LEU A 159 -0.33 0.58 -10.31
C LEU A 159 0.20 -0.73 -9.73
N TYR A 160 1.33 -0.70 -9.00
CA TYR A 160 1.92 -1.88 -8.36
C TYR A 160 0.97 -2.49 -7.33
N PHE A 161 0.46 -1.68 -6.39
CA PHE A 161 -0.45 -2.17 -5.36
C PHE A 161 -1.81 -2.57 -5.91
N ASN A 162 -2.29 -1.91 -6.96
CA ASN A 162 -3.48 -2.37 -7.67
C ASN A 162 -3.30 -3.76 -8.26
N LYS A 163 -2.17 -4.02 -8.95
CA LYS A 163 -1.85 -5.35 -9.46
C LYS A 163 -1.82 -6.39 -8.34
N GLN A 164 -1.18 -6.07 -7.20
CA GLN A 164 -1.11 -6.98 -6.05
C GLN A 164 -2.50 -7.27 -5.46
N ALA A 165 -3.34 -6.25 -5.28
CA ALA A 165 -4.68 -6.41 -4.73
C ALA A 165 -5.56 -7.30 -5.61
N VAL A 166 -5.57 -7.07 -6.93
CA VAL A 166 -6.33 -7.87 -7.90
C VAL A 166 -5.81 -9.31 -7.97
N ALA A 167 -4.48 -9.49 -8.04
CA ALA A 167 -3.88 -10.82 -8.06
C ALA A 167 -4.18 -11.61 -6.78
N ASN A 168 -4.10 -10.94 -5.62
CA ASN A 168 -4.42 -11.55 -4.33
C ASN A 168 -5.87 -12.03 -4.29
N TYR A 169 -6.82 -11.19 -4.71
CA TYR A 169 -8.22 -11.60 -4.80
C TYR A 169 -8.41 -12.79 -5.76
N ALA A 170 -7.84 -12.72 -6.96
CA ALA A 170 -7.99 -13.77 -7.97
C ALA A 170 -7.42 -15.13 -7.52
N VAL A 171 -6.22 -15.14 -6.93
CA VAL A 171 -5.59 -16.38 -6.43
C VAL A 171 -6.41 -17.00 -5.31
N HIS A 172 -6.85 -16.20 -4.33
CA HIS A 172 -7.66 -16.68 -3.22
C HIS A 172 -9.02 -17.21 -3.71
N TYR A 173 -9.65 -16.53 -4.67
CA TYR A 173 -10.91 -16.95 -5.27
C TYR A 173 -10.77 -18.30 -5.98
N MET A 174 -9.71 -18.49 -6.78
CA MET A 174 -9.46 -19.75 -7.48
C MET A 174 -9.17 -20.90 -6.51
N LEU A 175 -8.39 -20.67 -5.45
CA LEU A 175 -8.09 -21.69 -4.45
C LEU A 175 -9.31 -22.07 -3.62
N GLU A 176 -10.22 -21.13 -3.38
CA GLU A 176 -11.52 -21.41 -2.77
C GLU A 176 -12.38 -22.30 -3.67
N LEU A 177 -12.45 -22.02 -4.97
CA LEU A 177 -13.18 -22.86 -5.94
C LEU A 177 -12.60 -24.27 -6.06
N LEU A 178 -11.28 -24.41 -5.94
CA LEU A 178 -10.59 -25.71 -6.00
C LEU A 178 -10.61 -26.47 -4.67
N GLY A 179 -11.16 -25.90 -3.60
CA GLY A 179 -11.15 -26.49 -2.26
C GLY A 179 -9.75 -26.60 -1.63
N GLN A 180 -8.75 -25.88 -2.16
CA GLN A 180 -7.34 -25.96 -1.74
C GLN A 180 -6.94 -24.82 -0.79
N ARG A 181 -7.81 -24.48 0.17
CA ARG A 181 -7.56 -23.37 1.11
C ARG A 181 -6.31 -23.61 1.97
N ASP A 182 -6.03 -24.86 2.31
CA ASP A 182 -4.89 -25.26 3.16
C ASP A 182 -3.51 -24.87 2.58
N LEU A 183 -3.39 -24.78 1.25
CA LEU A 183 -2.14 -24.36 0.59
C LEU A 183 -1.80 -22.90 0.88
N ILE A 184 -2.81 -22.06 1.09
CA ILE A 184 -2.62 -20.65 1.44
C ILE A 184 -2.15 -20.54 2.89
N GLU A 185 -2.82 -21.23 3.79
CA GLU A 185 -2.52 -21.18 5.22
C GLU A 185 -1.07 -21.59 5.49
N ARG A 186 -0.62 -22.70 4.87
CA ARG A 186 0.77 -23.16 4.95
C ARG A 186 1.79 -22.16 4.42
N ARG A 187 1.45 -21.34 3.42
CA ARG A 187 2.37 -20.36 2.83
C ARG A 187 2.41 -19.04 3.61
N VAL A 188 1.32 -18.68 4.28
CA VAL A 188 1.25 -17.49 5.15
C VAL A 188 2.02 -17.73 6.44
N GLU A 189 1.97 -18.94 6.99
CA GLU A 189 2.70 -19.33 8.20
C GLU A 189 4.23 -19.22 8.06
N GLN A 190 4.77 -19.39 6.85
CA GLN A 190 6.22 -19.42 6.58
C GLN A 190 6.89 -18.05 6.35
N ARG A 191 6.20 -16.92 6.56
CA ARG A 191 6.84 -15.60 6.35
C ARG A 191 7.73 -15.26 7.54
N THR A 192 9.03 -15.03 7.35
CA THR A 192 9.94 -14.61 8.42
C THR A 192 9.98 -13.08 8.56
N SER A 193 9.87 -12.58 9.79
CA SER A 193 10.01 -11.17 10.16
C SER A 193 11.48 -10.75 10.11
N TYR A 194 11.78 -9.60 9.51
CA TYR A 194 13.16 -9.10 9.43
C TYR A 194 13.63 -8.49 10.75
N THR A 195 12.71 -7.93 11.54
CA THR A 195 13.00 -7.27 12.81
C THR A 195 13.25 -8.27 13.93
N THR A 196 12.62 -9.43 13.87
CA THR A 196 12.66 -10.43 14.94
C THR A 196 13.32 -11.74 14.53
N GLY A 197 13.58 -11.97 13.23
CA GLY A 197 14.14 -13.22 12.71
C GLY A 197 13.22 -14.44 12.85
N LEU A 198 11.98 -14.22 13.30
CA LEU A 198 11.02 -15.26 13.66
C LEU A 198 9.91 -15.33 12.61
N GLU A 199 9.26 -16.47 12.45
CA GLU A 199 8.03 -16.56 11.65
C GLU A 199 7.01 -15.51 12.14
N VAL A 200 6.41 -14.81 11.19
CA VAL A 200 5.40 -13.78 11.41
C VAL A 200 4.19 -14.51 11.98
N MET A 201 3.99 -14.34 13.30
CA MET A 201 2.90 -15.01 14.01
C MET A 201 1.56 -14.78 13.33
N ALA A 202 0.75 -15.84 13.25
CA ALA A 202 -0.66 -15.69 12.99
C ALA A 202 -1.28 -14.82 14.10
N TRP A 203 -2.07 -13.82 13.74
CA TRP A 203 -2.69 -12.88 14.69
C TRP A 203 -3.50 -13.57 15.81
N LYS A 204 -4.03 -14.77 15.54
CA LYS A 204 -4.73 -15.64 16.50
C LYS A 204 -3.86 -15.95 17.73
N ASP A 205 -2.54 -16.05 17.54
CA ASP A 205 -1.57 -16.32 18.60
C ASP A 205 -1.17 -15.05 19.36
N CYS A 206 -1.18 -13.88 18.70
CA CYS A 206 -0.99 -12.59 19.36
C CYS A 206 -2.10 -12.26 20.37
N ALA A 207 -3.36 -12.57 20.05
CA ALA A 207 -4.51 -12.29 20.91
C ALA A 207 -4.71 -13.33 22.03
N SER A 208 -4.13 -14.53 21.89
CA SER A 208 -4.28 -15.62 22.86
C SER A 208 -3.17 -15.69 23.91
N GLY A 209 -2.19 -14.78 23.84
CA GLY A 209 -1.06 -14.74 24.77
C GLY A 209 -0.14 -15.97 24.68
N ARG A 210 -0.23 -16.74 23.58
CA ARG A 210 0.58 -17.95 23.41
C ARG A 210 2.05 -17.58 23.19
N PRO A 211 2.99 -18.32 23.81
CA PRO A 211 4.41 -18.05 23.66
C PRO A 211 4.86 -18.28 22.22
N ARG A 212 5.85 -17.48 21.81
CA ARG A 212 6.43 -17.45 20.48
C ARG A 212 6.99 -18.84 20.13
N ARG A 213 6.60 -19.42 18.99
CA ARG A 213 7.27 -20.63 18.49
C ARG A 213 8.66 -20.20 18.00
N GLU A 214 9.70 -20.82 18.55
CA GLU A 214 11.07 -20.62 18.07
C GLU A 214 11.17 -21.08 16.61
N ALA A 215 11.91 -20.31 15.81
CA ALA A 215 12.15 -20.66 14.41
C ALA A 215 12.85 -22.02 14.35
N TYR A 216 12.23 -22.99 13.69
CA TYR A 216 12.95 -24.21 13.31
C TYR A 216 14.07 -23.82 12.34
N PRO A 217 15.29 -24.34 12.50
CA PRO A 217 16.37 -24.09 11.55
C PRO A 217 15.93 -24.58 10.16
N VAL A 218 16.15 -23.75 9.14
CA VAL A 218 15.80 -24.05 7.75
C VAL A 218 16.80 -25.05 7.17
N GLU A 219 16.75 -26.30 7.63
CA GLU A 219 17.32 -27.45 6.94
C GLU A 219 16.21 -28.10 6.12
N GLY A 220 16.11 -27.78 4.83
CA GLY A 220 15.12 -28.43 3.96
C GLY A 220 14.82 -27.81 2.60
N LEU A 221 15.41 -26.67 2.22
CA LEU A 221 15.20 -26.05 0.91
C LEU A 221 15.94 -26.75 -0.26
N ARG A 222 16.17 -28.06 -0.16
CA ARG A 222 16.54 -28.94 -1.28
C ARG A 222 15.48 -30.02 -1.46
N GLY A 223 14.28 -29.58 -1.85
CA GLY A 223 13.17 -30.50 -2.10
C GLY A 223 12.21 -29.94 -3.12
N ASN A 224 12.31 -30.45 -4.35
CA ASN A 224 11.22 -30.49 -5.33
C ASN A 224 10.93 -29.22 -6.16
N THR A 225 11.94 -28.74 -6.89
CA THR A 225 11.74 -27.89 -8.09
C THR A 225 11.12 -28.63 -9.28
N ALA A 226 10.94 -29.95 -9.19
CA ALA A 226 10.38 -30.78 -10.27
C ALA A 226 8.84 -30.65 -10.36
N ALA A 227 8.13 -30.59 -9.22
CA ALA A 227 6.66 -30.54 -9.19
C ALA A 227 6.05 -29.31 -9.89
N TRP A 228 6.74 -28.16 -9.89
CA TRP A 228 6.25 -26.94 -10.56
C TRP A 228 6.37 -27.00 -12.09
N LYS A 229 7.34 -27.76 -12.62
CA LYS A 229 7.53 -27.90 -14.07
C LYS A 229 6.48 -28.83 -14.68
N GLU A 230 6.06 -29.85 -13.94
CA GLU A 230 4.98 -30.76 -14.33
C GLU A 230 3.61 -30.06 -14.34
N ALA A 231 3.33 -29.20 -13.35
CA ALA A 231 2.07 -28.47 -13.27
C ALA A 231 1.88 -27.42 -14.37
N LEU A 232 2.95 -27.00 -15.06
CA LEU A 232 2.92 -25.95 -16.09
C LEU A 232 2.96 -26.49 -17.53
N GLY A 233 2.92 -27.81 -17.75
CA GLY A 233 2.80 -28.40 -19.09
C GLY A 233 3.89 -27.96 -20.08
N VAL A 234 5.05 -27.52 -19.60
CA VAL A 234 6.15 -27.07 -20.46
C VAL A 234 6.76 -28.30 -21.12
N PRO A 235 6.69 -28.46 -22.46
CA PRO A 235 7.26 -29.62 -23.13
C PRO A 235 8.77 -29.62 -22.92
N GLN A 236 9.31 -30.71 -22.37
CA GLN A 236 10.75 -30.90 -22.33
C GLN A 236 11.24 -31.10 -23.77
N ARG A 237 12.01 -30.13 -24.29
CA ARG A 237 12.78 -30.34 -25.52
C ARG A 237 13.83 -31.41 -25.24
N GLY A 238 13.70 -32.56 -25.92
CA GLY A 238 14.66 -33.64 -25.87
C GLY A 238 15.94 -33.31 -26.63
N SER A 239 17.05 -33.80 -26.05
CA SER A 239 18.43 -33.98 -26.55
C SER A 239 19.09 -32.84 -27.32
#